data_AF-A0AAU5FPE0-F1
#
_entry.id   AF-A0AAU5FPE0-F1
#
_cell.length_a   1.000
_cell.length_b   1.000
_cell.length_c   1.000
_cell.angle_alpha   90.00
_cell.angle_beta   90.00
_cell.angle_gamma   90.00
#
_symmetry.space_group_name_H-M   'P 1'
#
loop_
_entity.id
_entity.type
_entity.pdbx_description
1 polymer ?
#
loop_
_entity_poly.entity_id
_entity_poly.type
_entity_poly.pdbx_seq_one_letter_code
_entity_poly.pdbx_strand_id
1 'polypeptide(L)'
;MLSISHYGRPYVDDARDRIDAQVAAWRELADAGARFRGSGAAKVEYEQAAAAFEVTYFTNLVHVLDNYFARRDRALEGEDGNALNEVRVLCASLMNNGGKLAADQRIGLAPERSVLGYTAGDPIRLGEEDFVRLAEAFFAEIEAKFV
;
A
#
# COMPACT_ATOMS: atom_id res chain seq x y z
N MET A 1 -19.44 15.95 -2.33
CA MET A 1 -18.25 15.98 -3.20
C MET A 1 -18.55 15.11 -4.41
N LEU A 2 -18.15 15.52 -5.62
CA LEU A 2 -18.40 14.75 -6.85
C LEU A 2 -17.49 13.52 -6.92
N SER A 3 -18.08 12.38 -7.27
CA SER A 3 -17.42 11.11 -7.56
C SER A 3 -16.69 11.17 -8.91
N ILE A 4 -15.57 10.46 -9.05
CA ILE A 4 -14.80 10.33 -10.30
C ILE A 4 -15.00 8.91 -10.85
N SER A 5 -15.60 8.82 -12.04
CA SER A 5 -15.84 7.58 -12.75
C SER A 5 -14.84 7.32 -13.89
N HIS A 6 -13.98 8.30 -14.22
CA HIS A 6 -12.96 8.16 -15.25
C HIS A 6 -11.71 9.00 -14.93
N TYR A 7 -10.53 8.41 -15.01
CA TYR A 7 -9.23 9.05 -14.91
C TYR A 7 -8.53 9.01 -16.27
N GLY A 8 -7.97 10.13 -16.71
CA GLY A 8 -7.18 10.13 -17.94
C GLY A 8 -5.89 9.33 -17.75
N ARG A 9 -5.46 8.59 -18.79
CA ARG A 9 -4.19 7.84 -18.80
C ARG A 9 -3.00 8.64 -18.23
N PRO A 10 -2.77 9.91 -18.62
CA PRO A 10 -1.64 10.69 -18.07
C PRO A 10 -1.69 10.90 -16.55
N TYR A 11 -2.89 10.92 -15.94
CA TYR A 11 -3.03 11.05 -14.50
C TYR A 11 -2.64 9.75 -13.78
N VAL A 12 -3.06 8.61 -14.32
CA VAL A 12 -2.73 7.30 -13.76
C VAL A 12 -1.23 7.04 -13.88
N ASP A 13 -0.64 7.38 -15.02
CA ASP A 13 0.81 7.27 -15.25
C ASP A 13 1.61 8.16 -14.27
N ASP A 14 1.23 9.44 -14.08
CA ASP A 14 1.89 10.33 -13.09
C ASP A 14 1.73 9.83 -11.64
N ALA A 15 0.56 9.28 -11.29
CA ALA A 15 0.37 8.67 -9.97
C ALA A 15 1.29 7.46 -9.77
N ARG A 16 1.44 6.61 -10.80
CA ARG A 16 2.34 5.45 -10.78
C ARG A 16 3.79 5.88 -10.67
N ASP A 17 4.25 6.82 -11.48
CA ASP A 17 5.63 7.34 -11.45
C ASP A 17 5.99 7.89 -10.07
N ARG A 18 5.05 8.55 -9.38
CA ARG A 18 5.28 9.06 -8.02
C ARG A 18 5.38 7.97 -6.97
N ILE A 19 4.60 6.89 -7.09
CA ILE A 19 4.72 5.72 -6.22
C ILE A 19 6.04 4.99 -6.50
N ASP A 20 6.41 4.81 -7.76
CA ASP A 20 7.68 4.19 -8.15
C ASP A 20 8.88 5.00 -7.64
N ALA A 21 8.79 6.33 -7.63
CA ALA A 21 9.82 7.19 -7.04
C ALA A 21 9.98 7.00 -5.52
N GLN A 22 8.91 6.71 -4.78
CA GLN A 22 8.97 6.39 -3.34
C GLN A 22 9.68 5.05 -3.11
N VAL A 23 9.34 4.03 -3.90
CA VAL A 23 10.01 2.71 -3.85
C VAL A 23 11.49 2.83 -4.24
N ALA A 24 11.81 3.59 -5.28
CA ALA A 24 13.18 3.82 -5.72
C ALA A 24 14.02 4.54 -4.64
N ALA A 25 13.47 5.57 -4.00
CA ALA A 25 14.14 6.27 -2.91
C ALA A 25 14.43 5.35 -1.71
N TRP A 26 13.50 4.45 -1.38
CA TRP A 26 13.74 3.42 -0.36
C TRP A 26 14.88 2.49 -0.75
N ARG A 27 14.87 1.97 -1.98
CA ARG A 27 15.92 1.07 -2.49
C ARG A 27 17.31 1.72 -2.46
N GLU A 28 17.40 2.99 -2.86
CA GLU A 28 18.66 3.76 -2.77
C GLU A 28 19.15 3.90 -1.33
N LEU A 29 18.25 4.18 -0.38
CA LEU A 29 18.58 4.25 1.04
C LEU A 29 19.05 2.90 1.59
N ALA A 30 18.34 1.81 1.26
CA ALA A 30 18.68 0.45 1.68
C ALA A 30 20.06 0.03 1.12
N ASP A 31 20.33 0.33 -0.15
CA ASP A 31 21.63 0.08 -0.79
C ASP A 31 22.77 0.86 -0.14
N ALA A 32 22.55 2.14 0.15
CA ALA A 32 23.52 2.97 0.86
C ALA A 32 23.79 2.41 2.27
N GLY A 33 22.74 1.93 2.93
CA GLY A 33 22.79 1.22 4.21
C GLY A 33 23.60 -0.05 4.17
N ALA A 34 23.39 -0.90 3.18
CA ALA A 34 24.15 -2.15 3.01
C ALA A 34 25.65 -1.89 2.82
N ARG A 35 26.02 -0.72 2.27
CA ARG A 35 27.42 -0.27 2.10
C ARG A 35 27.98 0.41 3.35
N PHE A 36 27.17 0.65 4.37
CA PHE A 36 27.59 1.27 5.61
C PHE A 36 28.68 0.42 6.28
N ARG A 37 29.88 1.00 6.43
CA ARG A 37 31.06 0.33 7.00
C ARG A 37 31.09 0.31 8.53
N GLY A 38 29.94 0.50 9.19
CA GLY A 38 29.83 0.33 10.64
C GLY A 38 30.27 -1.07 11.04
N SER A 39 30.88 -1.19 12.23
CA SER A 39 31.32 -2.48 12.78
C SER A 39 30.52 -2.82 14.04
N GLY A 40 30.38 -4.12 14.30
CA GLY A 40 29.79 -4.63 15.53
C GLY A 40 28.39 -4.06 15.82
N ALA A 41 28.23 -3.49 17.01
CA ALA A 41 26.94 -3.00 17.53
C ALA A 41 26.29 -1.92 16.64
N ALA A 42 27.06 -0.97 16.11
CA ALA A 42 26.52 0.12 15.30
C ALA A 42 25.89 -0.37 13.99
N LYS A 43 26.41 -1.46 13.40
CA LYS A 43 25.80 -2.08 12.21
C LYS A 43 24.46 -2.74 12.56
N VAL A 44 24.41 -3.46 13.67
CA VAL A 44 23.18 -4.11 14.15
C VAL A 44 22.09 -3.10 14.48
N GLU A 45 22.44 -2.01 15.17
CA GLU A 45 21.51 -0.92 15.48
C GLU A 45 20.94 -0.26 14.22
N TYR A 46 21.79 -0.04 13.21
CA TYR A 46 21.35 0.49 11.92
C TYR A 46 20.37 -0.46 11.22
N GLU A 47 20.70 -1.75 11.10
CA GLU A 47 19.85 -2.75 10.45
C GLU A 47 18.48 -2.87 11.13
N GLN A 48 18.45 -2.85 12.46
CA GLN A 48 17.19 -2.87 13.23
C GLN A 48 16.35 -1.60 13.01
N ALA A 49 16.99 -0.43 13.03
CA ALA A 49 16.31 0.83 12.78
C ALA A 49 15.76 0.92 11.34
N ALA A 50 16.54 0.44 10.36
CA ALA A 50 16.14 0.39 8.96
C ALA A 50 14.93 -0.54 8.75
N ALA A 51 14.94 -1.74 9.33
CA ALA A 51 13.82 -2.68 9.24
C ALA A 51 12.53 -2.14 9.91
N ALA A 52 12.66 -1.47 11.07
CA ALA A 52 11.52 -0.84 11.73
C ALA A 52 10.96 0.35 10.92
N PHE A 53 11.85 1.11 10.30
CA PHE A 53 11.48 2.22 9.43
C PHE A 53 10.80 1.74 8.15
N GLU A 54 11.31 0.70 7.49
CA GLU A 54 10.72 0.09 6.29
C GLU A 54 9.24 -0.20 6.50
N VAL A 55 8.93 -0.96 7.55
CA VAL A 55 7.55 -1.37 7.85
C VAL A 55 6.67 -0.15 8.08
N THR A 56 7.15 0.84 8.83
CA THR A 56 6.39 2.06 9.12
C THR A 56 6.18 2.89 7.86
N TYR A 57 7.18 2.98 7.00
CA TYR A 57 7.16 3.75 5.76
C TYR A 57 6.17 3.16 4.76
N PHE A 58 6.31 1.88 4.41
CA PHE A 58 5.44 1.24 3.42
C PHE A 58 4.01 1.05 3.91
N THR A 59 3.81 0.77 5.19
CA THR A 59 2.45 0.72 5.77
C THR A 59 1.74 2.06 5.64
N ASN A 60 2.43 3.19 5.88
CA ASN A 60 1.86 4.51 5.68
C ASN A 60 1.69 4.88 4.20
N LEU A 61 2.56 4.37 3.32
CA LEU A 61 2.50 4.64 1.88
C LEU A 61 1.22 4.11 1.23
N VAL A 62 0.55 3.12 1.85
CA VAL A 62 -0.80 2.66 1.47
C VAL A 62 -1.81 3.82 1.46
N HIS A 63 -1.72 4.77 2.41
CA HIS A 63 -2.59 5.95 2.42
C HIS A 63 -2.32 6.88 1.24
N VAL A 64 -1.05 7.03 0.83
CA VAL A 64 -0.68 7.86 -0.32
C VAL A 64 -1.23 7.24 -1.60
N LEU A 65 -1.08 5.92 -1.76
CA LEU A 65 -1.66 5.16 -2.87
C LEU A 65 -3.19 5.38 -2.97
N ASP A 66 -3.92 5.22 -1.86
CA ASP A 66 -5.37 5.45 -1.84
C ASP A 66 -5.73 6.90 -2.17
N ASN A 67 -4.92 7.88 -1.72
CA ASN A 67 -5.25 9.30 -1.80
C ASN A 67 -5.31 9.83 -3.24
N TYR A 68 -4.45 9.32 -4.14
CA TYR A 68 -4.52 9.65 -5.57
C TYR A 68 -5.91 9.36 -6.13
N PHE A 69 -6.57 8.31 -5.65
CA PHE A 69 -7.88 7.88 -6.14
C PHE A 69 -8.98 7.97 -5.08
N ALA A 70 -8.84 8.85 -4.09
CA ALA A 70 -9.77 8.94 -2.94
C ALA A 70 -11.21 9.28 -3.34
N ARG A 71 -11.39 9.93 -4.50
CA ARG A 71 -12.70 10.33 -5.05
C ARG A 71 -13.28 9.35 -6.06
N ARG A 72 -12.66 8.17 -6.26
CA ARG A 72 -13.15 7.16 -7.19
C ARG A 72 -14.58 6.74 -6.87
N ASP A 73 -15.35 6.47 -7.91
CA ASP A 73 -16.73 6.02 -7.79
C ASP A 73 -16.81 4.63 -7.15
N ARG A 74 -17.51 4.53 -6.01
CA ARG A 74 -17.67 3.27 -5.28
C ARG A 74 -18.58 2.29 -6.00
N ALA A 75 -19.47 2.76 -6.87
CA ALA A 75 -20.30 1.87 -7.69
C ALA A 75 -19.45 1.14 -8.75
N LEU A 76 -18.44 1.81 -9.33
CA LEU A 76 -17.49 1.18 -10.27
C LEU A 76 -16.43 0.35 -9.56
N GLU A 77 -16.00 0.79 -8.37
CA GLU A 77 -15.05 0.03 -7.54
C GLU A 77 -15.55 -1.38 -7.24
N GLY A 78 -16.85 -1.51 -6.92
CA GLY A 78 -17.45 -2.75 -6.46
C GLY A 78 -17.10 -3.12 -5.01
N GLU A 79 -17.58 -4.27 -4.56
CA GLU A 79 -17.39 -4.81 -3.20
C GLU A 79 -16.96 -6.30 -3.24
N ASP A 80 -16.42 -6.75 -4.37
CA ASP A 80 -16.08 -8.15 -4.67
C ASP A 80 -14.73 -8.63 -4.10
N GLY A 81 -14.09 -7.79 -3.27
CA GLY A 81 -12.84 -8.08 -2.58
C GLY A 81 -11.59 -7.81 -3.43
N ASN A 82 -11.70 -6.97 -4.47
CA ASN A 82 -10.57 -6.59 -5.31
C ASN A 82 -9.52 -5.72 -4.58
N ALA A 83 -8.39 -5.41 -5.23
CA ALA A 83 -7.29 -4.67 -4.63
C ALA A 83 -7.67 -3.23 -4.18
N LEU A 84 -8.61 -2.56 -4.85
CA LEU A 84 -9.11 -1.24 -4.43
C LEU A 84 -9.88 -1.34 -3.10
N ASN A 85 -10.61 -2.43 -2.92
CA ASN A 85 -11.31 -2.72 -1.69
C ASN A 85 -10.32 -3.05 -0.56
N GLU A 86 -9.30 -3.87 -0.83
CA GLU A 86 -8.26 -4.22 0.15
C GLU A 86 -7.53 -2.98 0.65
N VAL A 87 -7.06 -2.10 -0.25
CA VAL A 87 -6.43 -0.83 0.11
C VAL A 87 -7.37 0.04 0.97
N ARG A 88 -8.66 0.12 0.62
CA ARG A 88 -9.63 0.89 1.41
C ARG A 88 -9.79 0.34 2.83
N VAL A 89 -9.89 -0.98 2.99
CA VAL A 89 -10.00 -1.60 4.31
C VAL A 89 -8.71 -1.42 5.11
N LEU A 90 -7.53 -1.56 4.46
CA LEU A 90 -6.25 -1.29 5.09
C LEU A 90 -6.17 0.15 5.60
N CYS A 91 -6.51 1.14 4.77
CA CYS A 91 -6.53 2.54 5.21
C CYS A 91 -7.50 2.77 6.37
N ALA A 92 -8.72 2.23 6.31
CA ALA A 92 -9.69 2.36 7.39
C ALA A 92 -9.20 1.71 8.69
N SER A 93 -8.54 0.56 8.59
CA SER A 93 -7.99 -0.22 9.69
C SER A 93 -6.79 0.47 10.36
N LEU A 94 -5.89 1.04 9.55
CA LEU A 94 -4.75 1.83 10.03
C LEU A 94 -5.21 3.06 10.81
N MET A 95 -6.23 3.77 10.31
CA MET A 95 -6.75 4.97 10.95
C MET A 95 -7.60 4.68 12.20
N ASN A 96 -8.44 3.64 12.16
CA ASN A 96 -9.54 3.48 13.12
C ASN A 96 -9.52 2.17 13.91
N ASN A 97 -8.60 1.26 13.63
CA ASN A 97 -8.53 -0.06 14.28
C ASN A 97 -7.14 -0.39 14.84
N GLY A 98 -6.38 0.62 15.24
CA GLY A 98 -5.08 0.46 15.90
C GLY A 98 -4.04 -0.29 15.06
N GLY A 99 -4.13 -0.19 13.73
CA GLY A 99 -3.21 -0.87 12.81
C GLY A 99 -3.45 -2.37 12.67
N LYS A 100 -4.62 -2.88 13.04
CA LYS A 100 -5.02 -4.28 12.79
C LYS A 100 -6.12 -4.34 11.75
N LEU A 101 -6.10 -5.35 10.88
CA LEU A 101 -7.13 -5.51 9.86
C LEU A 101 -8.51 -5.66 10.53
N ALA A 102 -9.43 -4.76 10.21
CA ALA A 102 -10.82 -4.87 10.63
C ALA A 102 -11.58 -5.87 9.76
N ALA A 103 -12.52 -6.61 10.34
CA ALA A 103 -13.52 -7.33 9.57
C ALA A 103 -14.45 -6.31 8.90
N ASP A 104 -14.51 -6.28 7.57
CA ASP A 104 -15.49 -5.49 6.84
C ASP A 104 -16.66 -6.40 6.42
N GLN A 105 -17.87 -6.10 6.90
CA GLN A 105 -19.06 -6.92 6.64
C GLN A 105 -19.67 -6.68 5.25
N ARG A 106 -19.27 -5.61 4.56
CA ARG A 106 -19.78 -5.25 3.24
C ARG A 106 -18.85 -5.71 2.14
N ILE A 107 -17.55 -5.51 2.36
CA ILE A 107 -16.53 -5.92 1.40
C ILE A 107 -16.19 -7.38 1.63
N GLY A 108 -16.37 -8.21 0.61
CA GLY A 108 -16.05 -9.63 0.65
C GLY A 108 -14.55 -9.93 0.58
N LEU A 109 -13.71 -9.32 1.44
CA LEU A 109 -12.30 -9.68 1.54
C LEU A 109 -12.18 -11.12 2.04
N ALA A 110 -11.61 -11.96 1.20
CA ALA A 110 -11.22 -13.32 1.53
C ALA A 110 -9.69 -13.40 1.45
N PRO A 111 -8.99 -13.83 2.51
CA PRO A 111 -7.53 -13.89 2.54
C PRO A 111 -6.91 -14.60 1.33
N GLU A 112 -7.56 -15.63 0.81
CA GLU A 112 -7.08 -16.43 -0.32
C GLU A 112 -7.18 -15.70 -1.67
N ARG A 113 -7.99 -14.63 -1.73
CA ARG A 113 -8.21 -13.80 -2.93
C ARG A 113 -7.59 -12.42 -2.82
N SER A 114 -7.32 -11.95 -1.59
CA SER A 114 -6.64 -10.69 -1.32
C SER A 114 -5.16 -10.77 -1.67
N VAL A 115 -4.57 -9.62 -2.03
CA VAL A 115 -3.17 -9.51 -2.47
C VAL A 115 -2.22 -9.82 -1.32
N LEU A 116 -2.50 -9.33 -0.12
CA LEU A 116 -1.66 -9.50 1.07
C LEU A 116 -2.11 -10.66 1.96
N GLY A 117 -3.33 -11.16 1.78
CA GLY A 117 -3.85 -12.33 2.49
C GLY A 117 -4.00 -12.18 4.00
N TYR A 118 -4.13 -10.94 4.50
CA TYR A 118 -4.42 -10.70 5.91
C TYR A 118 -5.78 -11.26 6.33
N THR A 119 -5.84 -11.78 7.55
CA THR A 119 -7.06 -12.17 8.25
C THR A 119 -7.48 -11.08 9.24
N ALA A 120 -8.77 -10.97 9.53
CA ALA A 120 -9.27 -10.02 10.52
C ALA A 120 -8.57 -10.20 11.87
N GLY A 121 -8.06 -9.09 12.42
CA GLY A 121 -7.27 -9.06 13.65
C GLY A 121 -5.75 -9.08 13.44
N ASP A 122 -5.28 -9.40 12.23
CA ASP A 122 -3.85 -9.40 11.92
C ASP A 122 -3.26 -7.98 12.02
N PRO A 123 -2.05 -7.84 12.58
CA PRO A 123 -1.34 -6.57 12.55
C PRO A 123 -0.90 -6.25 11.11
N ILE A 124 -1.29 -5.08 10.61
CA ILE A 124 -0.91 -4.61 9.28
C ILE A 124 0.53 -4.12 9.33
N ARG A 125 1.41 -4.79 8.57
CA ARG A 125 2.85 -4.49 8.47
C ARG A 125 3.31 -4.86 7.07
N LEU A 126 3.55 -3.86 6.25
CA LEU A 126 4.00 -4.06 4.88
C LEU A 126 5.51 -3.79 4.78
N GLY A 127 6.25 -4.73 4.21
CA GLY A 127 7.58 -4.44 3.66
C GLY A 127 7.49 -3.90 2.22
N GLU A 128 8.65 -3.69 1.61
CA GLU A 128 8.73 -3.24 0.21
C GLU A 128 7.95 -4.18 -0.74
N GLU A 129 8.22 -5.48 -0.65
CA GLU A 129 7.63 -6.49 -1.57
C GLU A 129 6.10 -6.52 -1.48
N ASP A 130 5.56 -6.47 -0.26
CA ASP A 130 4.12 -6.45 0.00
C ASP A 130 3.49 -5.20 -0.63
N PHE A 131 4.09 -4.03 -0.39
CA PHE A 131 3.57 -2.78 -0.92
C PHE A 131 3.63 -2.73 -2.46
N VAL A 132 4.72 -3.18 -3.08
CA VAL A 132 4.86 -3.21 -4.54
C VAL A 132 3.78 -4.11 -5.15
N ARG A 133 3.58 -5.31 -4.61
CA ARG A 133 2.51 -6.23 -5.07
C ARG A 133 1.12 -5.59 -4.93
N LEU A 134 0.86 -4.93 -3.80
CA LEU A 134 -0.41 -4.24 -3.56
C LEU A 134 -0.62 -3.08 -4.54
N ALA A 135 0.41 -2.26 -4.77
CA ALA A 135 0.35 -1.13 -5.68
C ALA A 135 0.11 -1.57 -7.13
N GLU A 136 0.80 -2.61 -7.59
CA GLU A 136 0.61 -3.18 -8.92
C GLU A 136 -0.83 -3.67 -9.14
N ALA A 137 -1.36 -4.45 -8.19
CA ALA A 137 -2.73 -4.93 -8.25
C ALA A 137 -3.75 -3.79 -8.18
N PHE A 138 -3.49 -2.77 -7.35
CA PHE A 138 -4.33 -1.58 -7.23
C PHE A 138 -4.39 -0.79 -8.55
N PHE A 139 -3.24 -0.51 -9.18
CA PHE A 139 -3.20 0.19 -10.46
C PHE A 139 -3.87 -0.61 -11.58
N ALA A 140 -3.70 -1.94 -11.60
CA ALA A 140 -4.39 -2.79 -12.56
C ALA A 140 -5.92 -2.66 -12.44
N GLU A 141 -6.46 -2.61 -11.23
CA GLU A 141 -7.89 -2.38 -11.00
C GLU A 141 -8.34 -0.96 -11.38
N ILE A 142 -7.53 0.07 -11.09
CA ILE A 142 -7.80 1.44 -11.54
C ILE A 142 -7.90 1.50 -13.06
N GLU A 143 -6.94 0.90 -13.77
CA GLU A 143 -6.90 0.87 -15.22
C GLU A 143 -8.06 0.08 -15.83
N ALA A 144 -8.45 -1.04 -15.22
CA ALA A 144 -9.53 -1.88 -15.72
C ALA A 144 -10.92 -1.23 -15.57
N LYS A 145 -11.11 -0.39 -14.54
CA LYS A 145 -12.44 0.11 -14.13
C LYS A 145 -12.66 1.59 -14.40
N PHE A 146 -11.59 2.39 -14.50
CA PHE A 146 -11.70 3.85 -14.52
C PHE A 146 -10.91 4.52 -15.65
N VAL A 147 -10.26 3.80 -16.56
CA VAL A 147 -9.51 4.37 -17.70
C VAL A 147 -10.09 3.86 -19.00
#